data_AF-A0A2D9YDL2-F1
#
_entry.id   AF-A0A2D9YDL2-F1
#
_cell.length_a   1.000
_cell.length_b   1.000
_cell.length_c   1.000
_cell.angle_alpha   90.00
_cell.angle_beta   90.00
_cell.angle_gamma   90.00
#
_symmetry.space_group_name_H-M   'P 1'
#
loop_
_entity.id
_entity.type
_entity.pdbx_description
1 polymer ?
#
loop_
_entity_poly.entity_id
_entity_poly.type
_entity_poly.pdbx_seq_one_letter_code
_entity_poly.pdbx_strand_id
1 'polypeptide(L)'
;MIKNLKSQGYEVAVNYPYKGAELIKRHGVPIENRHAVQIEINRRLYMDESSFLKNNSFPVLKDNILKLTERLVYFTKAEKYYY
;
A
#
# COMPACT_ATOMS: atom_id res chain seq x y z
N MET A 1 -8.78 -0.47 1.22
CA MET A 1 -7.54 -0.49 0.40
C MET A 1 -7.75 -1.15 -0.96
N ILE A 2 -7.92 -2.48 -1.04
CA ILE A 2 -7.91 -3.23 -2.32
C ILE A 2 -8.92 -2.69 -3.35
N LYS A 3 -10.19 -2.51 -2.95
CA LYS A 3 -11.24 -1.98 -3.84
C LYS A 3 -10.89 -0.60 -4.42
N ASN A 4 -10.24 0.26 -3.62
CA ASN A 4 -9.85 1.60 -4.05
C ASN A 4 -8.72 1.55 -5.09
N LEU A 5 -7.67 0.75 -4.85
CA LEU A 5 -6.60 0.56 -5.83
C LEU A 5 -7.12 -0.05 -7.13
N LYS A 6 -8.04 -1.03 -7.06
CA LYS A 6 -8.70 -1.57 -8.26
C LYS A 6 -9.51 -0.50 -9.01
N SER A 7 -10.22 0.38 -8.30
CA SER A 7 -10.96 1.48 -8.93
C SER A 7 -10.06 2.54 -9.60
N GLN A 8 -8.78 2.61 -9.20
CA GLN A 8 -7.76 3.45 -9.85
C GLN A 8 -7.12 2.76 -11.06
N GLY A 9 -7.58 1.56 -11.44
CA GLY A 9 -7.09 0.81 -12.60
C GLY A 9 -5.92 -0.12 -12.32
N TYR A 10 -5.52 -0.30 -11.06
CA TYR A 10 -4.44 -1.21 -10.71
C TYR A 10 -4.93 -2.67 -10.64
N GLU A 11 -4.12 -3.58 -11.15
CA GLU A 11 -4.19 -4.98 -10.75
C GLU A 11 -3.64 -5.13 -9.34
N VAL A 12 -4.37 -5.82 -8.47
CA VAL A 12 -4.02 -5.95 -7.05
C VAL A 12 -4.13 -7.41 -6.64
N ALA A 13 -3.00 -7.96 -6.19
CA ALA A 13 -2.92 -9.28 -5.57
C ALA A 13 -2.76 -9.15 -4.05
N VAL A 14 -3.17 -10.18 -3.31
CA VAL A 14 -3.04 -10.25 -1.85
C VAL A 14 -2.25 -11.51 -1.51
N ASN A 15 -1.20 -11.37 -0.70
CA ASN A 15 -0.34 -12.47 -0.26
C ASN A 15 0.29 -13.26 -1.42
N TYR A 16 0.49 -12.62 -2.56
CA TYR A 16 1.08 -13.22 -3.76
C TYR A 16 1.95 -12.17 -4.47
N PRO A 17 3.19 -12.53 -4.89
CA PRO A 17 3.87 -13.82 -4.68
C PRO A 17 4.38 -14.03 -3.24
N TYR A 18 4.42 -12.97 -2.42
CA TYR A 18 4.91 -13.02 -1.05
C TYR A 18 3.77 -12.90 -0.04
N LYS A 19 3.73 -13.82 0.93
CA LYS A 19 2.71 -13.85 2.01
C LYS A 19 3.05 -12.92 3.19
N GLY A 20 4.07 -12.06 3.05
CA GLY A 20 4.56 -11.14 4.06
C GLY A 20 6.00 -11.44 4.50
N ALA A 21 6.83 -10.39 4.57
CA ALA A 21 8.21 -10.48 5.05
C ALA A 21 8.29 -10.58 6.58
N GLU A 22 9.45 -11.01 7.10
CA GLU A 22 9.72 -11.16 8.54
C GLU A 22 9.41 -9.89 9.36
N LEU A 23 9.58 -8.71 8.75
CA LEU A 23 9.25 -7.42 9.37
C LEU A 23 7.75 -7.28 9.71
N ILE A 24 6.86 -7.75 8.83
CA ILE A 24 5.41 -7.68 9.08
C ILE A 24 5.03 -8.60 10.24
N LYS A 25 5.62 -9.79 10.31
CA LYS A 25 5.39 -10.74 11.40
C LYS A 25 5.91 -10.22 12.73
N ARG A 26 7.09 -9.61 12.73
CA ARG A 26 7.73 -9.08 13.94
C ARG A 26 6.97 -7.88 14.53
N HIS A 27 6.41 -7.02 13.68
CA HIS A 27 5.81 -5.76 14.13
C HIS A 27 4.28 -5.76 14.14
N GLY A 28 3.64 -6.72 13.47
CA GLY A 28 2.19 -6.92 13.53
C GLY A 28 1.81 -7.76 14.73
N VAL A 29 1.20 -7.14 15.74
CA VAL A 29 0.61 -7.81 16.90
C VAL A 29 -0.85 -7.37 17.03
N PRO A 30 -1.78 -7.92 16.22
CA PRO A 30 -3.16 -7.44 16.15
C PRO A 30 -3.91 -7.52 17.50
N ILE A 31 -3.59 -8.51 18.33
CA ILE A 31 -4.18 -8.66 19.67
C ILE A 31 -3.83 -7.49 20.61
N GLU A 32 -2.74 -6.77 20.31
CA GLU A 32 -2.33 -5.55 21.02
C GLU A 32 -2.68 -4.28 20.23
N ASN A 33 -3.62 -4.37 19.27
CA ASN A 33 -4.01 -3.27 18.38
C ASN A 33 -2.84 -2.68 17.57
N ARG A 34 -1.85 -3.52 17.23
CA ARG A 34 -0.71 -3.16 16.39
C ARG A 34 -0.79 -3.91 15.06
N HIS A 35 -1.16 -3.19 14.00
CA HIS A 35 -1.33 -3.77 12.67
C HIS A 35 -0.16 -3.39 11.77
N ALA A 36 0.36 -4.36 11.01
CA ALA A 36 1.41 -4.15 10.03
C ALA A 36 0.94 -4.62 8.63
N VAL A 37 1.23 -3.82 7.61
CA VAL A 37 0.88 -4.11 6.21
C VAL A 37 2.09 -3.83 5.33
N GLN A 38 2.38 -4.75 4.40
CA GLN A 38 3.37 -4.55 3.34
C GLN A 38 2.65 -4.21 2.04
N ILE A 39 3.18 -3.22 1.32
CA ILE A 39 2.68 -2.80 0.01
C ILE A 39 3.84 -2.87 -0.96
N GLU A 40 3.69 -3.68 -2.00
CA GLU A 40 4.67 -3.80 -3.09
C GLU A 40 4.11 -3.12 -4.34
N ILE A 41 4.94 -2.32 -4.99
CA ILE A 41 4.56 -1.59 -6.20
C ILE A 41 5.50 -2.01 -7.32
N ASN A 42 4.93 -2.44 -8.45
CA ASN A 42 5.70 -2.75 -9.64
C ASN A 42 6.42 -1.48 -10.15
N ARG A 43 7.76 -1.54 -10.27
CA ARG A 43 8.60 -0.40 -10.65
C ARG A 43 8.22 0.21 -11.99
N ARG A 44 7.75 -0.60 -12.96
CA ARG A 44 7.31 -0.12 -14.27
C ARG A 44 6.17 0.89 -14.20
N LEU A 45 5.41 0.91 -13.10
CA LEU A 45 4.33 1.88 -12.90
C LEU A 45 4.84 3.31 -12.71
N TYR A 46 6.11 3.50 -12.35
CA TYR A 46 6.61 4.81 -11.93
C TYR A 46 8.04 5.13 -12.35
N MET A 47 8.80 4.16 -12.81
CA MET A 47 10.16 4.38 -13.29
C MET A 47 10.50 3.48 -14.47
N ASP A 48 11.43 3.97 -15.28
CA ASP A 48 12.18 3.13 -16.21
C ASP A 48 13.23 2.34 -15.42
N GLU A 49 13.20 1.01 -15.53
CA GLU A 49 14.05 0.13 -14.71
C GLU A 49 15.52 0.14 -15.12
N SER A 50 15.85 0.58 -16.33
CA SER A 50 17.23 0.59 -16.83
C SER A 50 17.97 1.86 -16.44
N SER A 51 17.30 3.01 -16.56
CA SER A 51 17.82 4.34 -16.24
C SER A 51 17.59 4.77 -14.79
N PHE A 52 16.71 4.07 -14.07
CA PHE A 52 16.21 4.44 -12.75
C PHE A 52 15.53 5.82 -12.67
N LEU A 53 15.16 6.39 -13.81
CA LEU A 53 14.45 7.66 -13.88
C LEU A 53 12.95 7.46 -13.76
N LYS A 54 12.27 8.44 -13.16
CA LYS A 54 10.81 8.46 -13.09
C LYS A 54 10.24 8.55 -14.50
N ASN A 55 9.21 7.75 -14.77
CA ASN A 55 8.48 7.85 -16.03
C ASN A 55 7.31 8.83 -15.90
N ASN A 56 6.63 9.10 -17.01
CA ASN A 56 5.51 10.05 -17.08
C ASN A 56 4.31 9.65 -16.22
N SER A 57 4.22 8.39 -15.80
CA SER A 57 3.16 7.86 -14.92
C SER A 57 3.46 8.05 -13.43
N PHE A 58 4.69 8.44 -13.07
CA PHE A 58 5.07 8.68 -11.67
C PHE A 58 4.13 9.65 -10.93
N PRO A 59 3.75 10.83 -11.49
CA PRO A 59 2.88 11.76 -10.80
C PRO A 59 1.52 11.13 -10.46
N VAL A 60 0.96 10.34 -11.38
CA VAL A 60 -0.31 9.63 -11.17
C VAL A 60 -0.20 8.61 -10.05
N LEU A 61 0.88 7.80 -10.04
CA LEU A 61 1.11 6.86 -8.94
C LEU A 61 1.26 7.60 -7.61
N LYS A 62 2.04 8.68 -7.57
CA LYS A 62 2.24 9.48 -6.36
C LYS A 62 0.91 9.94 -5.77
N ASP A 63 0.02 10.51 -6.59
CA ASP A 63 -1.28 10.98 -6.14
C ASP A 63 -2.19 9.84 -5.67
N ASN A 64 -2.15 8.69 -6.34
CA ASN A 64 -2.92 7.52 -5.94
C ASN A 64 -2.43 6.92 -4.61
N ILE A 65 -1.12 6.88 -4.38
CA ILE A 65 -0.55 6.46 -3.09
C ILE A 65 -0.88 7.46 -1.99
N LEU A 66 -0.85 8.77 -2.27
CA LEU A 66 -1.28 9.78 -1.30
C LEU A 66 -2.72 9.54 -0.85
N LYS A 67 -3.66 9.38 -1.80
CA LYS A 67 -5.06 9.05 -1.50
C LYS A 67 -5.21 7.76 -0.69
N LEU A 68 -4.39 6.75 -0.97
CA LEU A 68 -4.38 5.53 -0.18
C LEU A 68 -3.93 5.80 1.26
N THR A 69 -2.86 6.57 1.47
CA THR A 69 -2.36 6.91 2.81
C THR A 69 -3.38 7.72 3.61
N GLU A 70 -4.06 8.68 2.99
CA GLU A 70 -5.13 9.45 3.61
C GLU A 70 -6.28 8.55 4.07
N ARG A 71 -6.65 7.57 3.24
CA ARG A 71 -7.68 6.58 3.57
C ARG A 71 -7.27 5.69 4.75
N LEU A 72 -6.00 5.30 4.84
CA LEU A 72 -5.48 4.52 5.97
C LEU A 72 -5.50 5.34 7.25
N VAL A 73 -5.09 6.61 7.21
CA VAL A 73 -5.18 7.52 8.37
C VAL A 73 -6.63 7.71 8.82
N TYR A 74 -7.56 7.86 7.88
CA TYR A 74 -8.98 7.95 8.21
C TYR A 74 -9.47 6.67 8.90
N PHE A 75 -9.11 5.50 8.37
CA PHE A 75 -9.49 4.20 8.92
C PHE A 75 -8.96 4.00 10.35
N THR A 76 -7.68 4.29 10.61
CA THR A 76 -7.08 4.13 11.94
C THR A 76 -7.66 5.11 12.96
N LYS A 77 -8.00 6.33 12.53
CA LYS A 77 -8.72 7.28 13.37
C LYS A 77 -10.12 6.77 13.70
N ALA A 78 -10.87 6.27 12.71
CA ALA A 78 -12.20 5.74 12.91
C ALA A 78 -12.19 4.56 13.89
N GLU A 79 -11.29 3.58 13.73
CA GLU A 79 -11.16 2.46 14.66
C GLU A 79 -10.90 2.92 16.10
N LYS A 80 -10.10 3.97 16.30
CA LYS A 80 -9.83 4.53 17.64
C LYS A 80 -11.09 5.06 18.35
N TYR A 81 -12.18 5.35 17.63
CA TYR A 81 -13.44 5.82 18.22
C TYR A 81 -14.45 4.70 18.49
N TYR A 82 -14.16 3.45 18.11
CA TYR A 82 -15.06 2.30 18.31
C TYR A 82 -14.61 1.33 19.43
N TYR A 83 -13.52 1.66 20.14
CA TYR A 83 -13.04 1.00 21.36
C TYR A 83 -12.91 2.03 22.48
#